data_AF-A0A1I8JSG4-F1
#
_entry.id   AF-A0A1I8JSG4-F1
#
_cell.length_a   1.000
_cell.length_b   1.000
_cell.length_c   1.000
_cell.angle_alpha   90.00
_cell.angle_beta   90.00
_cell.angle_gamma   90.00
#
_symmetry.space_group_name_H-M   'P 1'
#
loop_
_entity.id
_entity.type
_entity.pdbx_description
1 polymer ?
#
loop_
_entity_poly.entity_id
_entity_poly.type
_entity_poly.pdbx_seq_one_letter_code
_entity_poly.pdbx_strand_id
1 'polypeptide(L)'
;MSLLIVLLLSCTHGVMANFGQFWPDQPRFVLLSVRKSASTQLPGELYLRGRSTGHWDLSYKDLPGEFRSPMLDRINSYVQKFQISKFVVEMRSDGRRVAAAEFRVPDNLITISNWFASEWLLSTYPFEMRDMNISNFGIEGLKTTSRTRSFYIHGPHGLCVNDYGLLGVAESPLDKCSWVRRGFPSPVFYYAKWNGTFQSSVGYADQLLVYME
;
A
#
# COMPACT_ATOMS: atom_id res chain seq x y z
N MET A 1 54.69 8.56 30.51
CA MET A 1 53.88 8.30 31.72
C MET A 1 52.66 9.21 31.62
N SER A 2 51.65 8.90 30.80
CA SER A 2 50.61 7.87 30.96
C SER A 2 49.73 8.13 32.18
N LEU A 3 48.55 8.69 31.96
CA LEU A 3 47.38 8.41 32.79
C LEU A 3 46.16 8.32 31.85
N LEU A 4 45.78 7.08 31.53
CA LEU A 4 44.56 6.74 30.81
C LEU A 4 43.53 6.37 31.87
N ILE A 5 42.45 7.15 31.99
CA ILE A 5 41.33 6.84 32.89
C ILE A 5 40.47 5.79 32.19
N VAL A 6 40.49 4.57 32.74
CA VAL A 6 39.59 3.47 32.38
C VAL A 6 38.34 3.61 33.25
N LEU A 7 37.20 3.90 32.63
CA LEU A 7 35.88 3.81 33.27
C LEU A 7 35.22 2.50 32.82
N LEU A 8 35.32 1.51 33.70
CA LEU A 8 34.48 0.31 33.70
C LEU A 8 33.17 0.64 34.42
N LEU A 9 32.05 0.50 33.73
CA LEU A 9 30.72 0.38 34.34
C LEU A 9 29.97 -0.78 33.66
N SER A 10 29.93 -1.88 34.39
CA SER A 10 29.03 -3.02 34.19
C SER A 10 27.82 -2.89 35.13
N CYS A 11 26.62 -3.17 34.61
CA CYS A 11 25.43 -3.77 35.27
C CYS A 11 24.18 -3.34 34.47
N THR A 12 23.62 -4.22 33.62
CA THR A 12 22.52 -5.18 33.88
C THR A 12 21.13 -4.56 33.87
N HIS A 13 20.20 -5.31 33.26
CA HIS A 13 18.73 -5.14 33.17
C HIS A 13 18.20 -4.45 31.93
N GLY A 14 18.01 -5.27 30.88
CA GLY A 14 16.71 -5.51 30.28
C GLY A 14 15.88 -4.29 29.90
N VAL A 15 16.12 -3.78 28.69
CA VAL A 15 15.04 -3.24 27.86
C VAL A 15 15.20 -3.91 26.51
N MET A 16 14.31 -4.87 26.21
CA MET A 16 14.14 -5.33 24.84
C MET A 16 13.77 -4.11 24.00
N ALA A 17 14.71 -3.65 23.19
CA ALA A 17 14.41 -2.69 22.15
C ALA A 17 13.37 -3.35 21.24
N ASN A 18 12.14 -2.82 21.27
CA ASN A 18 11.16 -3.10 20.23
C ASN A 18 11.84 -2.74 18.91
N PHE A 19 12.13 -3.76 18.10
CA PHE A 19 12.44 -3.60 16.69
C PHE A 19 11.16 -3.16 15.99
N GLY A 20 10.79 -1.89 16.17
CA GLY A 20 9.89 -1.20 15.28
C GLY A 20 10.58 -1.17 13.92
N GLN A 21 10.03 -1.92 12.98
CA GLN A 21 10.46 -1.97 11.58
C GLN A 21 10.63 -0.53 11.08
N PHE A 22 11.89 -0.11 10.89
CA PHE A 22 12.24 1.25 10.48
C PHE A 22 11.92 1.38 9.00
N TRP A 23 10.69 1.78 8.71
CA TRP A 23 10.27 2.08 7.35
C TRP A 23 10.83 3.45 6.95
N PRO A 24 11.46 3.59 5.76
CA PRO A 24 11.90 4.91 5.31
C PRO A 24 10.68 5.83 5.19
N ASP A 25 10.74 7.01 5.81
CA ASP A 25 9.62 7.98 5.84
C ASP A 25 9.19 8.48 4.45
N GLN A 26 10.07 8.33 3.44
CA GLN A 26 9.92 8.89 2.10
C GLN A 26 9.93 7.77 1.04
N PRO A 27 8.81 7.51 0.36
CA PRO A 27 8.75 6.62 -0.79
C PRO A 27 9.76 7.03 -1.87
N ARG A 28 10.48 6.06 -2.43
CA ARG A 28 11.35 6.28 -3.60
C ARG A 28 10.59 5.86 -4.86
N PHE A 29 10.87 6.52 -5.99
CA PHE A 29 10.31 6.17 -7.30
C PHE A 29 8.78 5.95 -7.28
N VAL A 30 8.04 6.99 -6.90
CA VAL A 30 6.58 6.91 -6.83
C VAL A 30 6.02 6.60 -8.22
N LEU A 31 5.14 5.59 -8.27
CA LEU A 31 4.42 5.15 -9.46
C LEU A 31 3.02 5.74 -9.52
N LEU A 32 2.37 5.84 -8.36
CA LEU A 32 1.04 6.40 -8.19
C LEU A 32 0.93 7.12 -6.85
N SER A 33 0.28 8.27 -6.84
CA SER A 33 -0.23 8.89 -5.62
C SER A 33 -1.62 9.45 -5.87
N VAL A 34 -2.59 9.05 -5.06
CA VAL A 34 -3.95 9.62 -5.12
C VAL A 34 -4.38 10.02 -3.72
N ARG A 35 -4.67 11.32 -3.55
CA ARG A 35 -5.27 11.87 -2.33
C ARG A 35 -6.79 11.92 -2.49
N LYS A 36 -7.51 11.55 -1.44
CA LYS A 36 -8.98 11.48 -1.42
C LYS A 36 -9.62 12.80 -1.84
N SER A 37 -9.09 13.93 -1.38
CA SER A 37 -9.61 15.28 -1.65
C SER A 37 -9.35 15.79 -3.08
N ALA A 38 -8.44 15.15 -3.82
CA ALA A 38 -8.03 15.60 -5.15
C ALA A 38 -8.46 14.65 -6.26
N SER A 39 -9.09 13.52 -5.93
CA SER A 39 -9.34 12.47 -6.90
C SER A 39 -10.40 12.88 -7.92
N THR A 40 -10.00 13.04 -9.18
CA THR A 40 -10.86 13.30 -10.33
C THR A 40 -11.11 12.05 -11.17
N GLN A 41 -10.23 11.04 -11.05
CA GLN A 41 -10.32 9.76 -11.74
C GLN A 41 -10.34 8.61 -10.73
N LEU A 42 -10.95 7.49 -11.12
CA LEU A 42 -10.91 6.27 -10.32
C LEU A 42 -9.45 5.81 -10.17
N PRO A 43 -8.91 5.65 -8.95
CA PRO A 43 -7.52 5.29 -8.72
C PRO A 43 -7.03 4.07 -9.52
N GLY A 44 -7.87 3.04 -9.66
CA GLY A 44 -7.55 1.86 -10.47
C GLY A 44 -7.41 2.18 -11.96
N GLU A 45 -8.32 2.99 -12.52
CA GLU A 45 -8.25 3.41 -13.92
C GLU A 45 -7.09 4.39 -14.17
N LEU A 46 -6.84 5.32 -13.24
CA LEU A 46 -5.69 6.22 -13.31
C LEU A 46 -4.40 5.41 -13.37
N TYR A 47 -4.23 4.42 -12.50
CA TYR A 47 -3.04 3.57 -12.51
C TYR A 47 -2.90 2.80 -13.84
N LEU A 48 -3.95 2.06 -14.24
CA LEU A 48 -3.87 1.14 -15.37
C LEU A 48 -3.83 1.83 -16.74
N ARG A 49 -4.50 2.98 -16.88
CA ARG A 49 -4.82 3.59 -18.18
C ARG A 49 -4.69 5.10 -18.21
N GLY A 50 -4.48 5.74 -17.06
CA GLY A 50 -4.36 7.19 -16.97
C GLY A 50 -3.13 7.72 -17.71
N ARG A 51 -3.17 9.01 -18.04
CA ARG A 51 -2.00 9.69 -18.60
C ARG A 51 -0.98 9.94 -17.52
N SER A 52 0.29 9.74 -17.85
CA SER A 52 1.40 10.10 -16.98
C SER A 52 1.44 11.62 -16.77
N THR A 53 1.67 12.03 -15.54
CA THR A 53 1.69 13.43 -15.10
C THR A 53 3.04 13.71 -14.45
N GLY A 54 3.70 14.81 -14.80
CA GLY A 54 4.96 15.20 -14.18
C GLY A 54 6.17 14.36 -14.60
N HIS A 55 7.28 14.53 -13.87
CA HIS A 55 8.55 13.85 -14.13
C HIS A 55 8.71 12.59 -13.27
N TRP A 56 9.55 11.66 -13.71
CA TRP A 56 9.81 10.38 -13.03
C TRP A 56 10.57 10.53 -11.71
N ASP A 57 11.23 11.67 -11.49
CA ASP A 57 12.10 11.97 -10.35
C ASP A 57 11.44 12.91 -9.32
N LEU A 58 10.12 13.10 -9.39
CA LEU A 58 9.41 13.92 -8.41
C LEU A 58 9.57 13.36 -7.00
N SER A 59 10.01 14.24 -6.10
CA SER A 59 10.05 13.96 -4.67
C SER A 59 8.63 13.75 -4.13
N TYR A 60 8.50 12.87 -3.14
CA TYR A 60 7.23 12.63 -2.44
C TYR A 60 6.58 13.93 -1.93
N LYS A 61 7.40 14.88 -1.47
CA LYS A 61 6.92 16.18 -0.94
C LYS A 61 6.29 17.07 -2.01
N ASP A 62 6.67 16.87 -3.27
CA ASP A 62 6.25 17.69 -4.40
C ASP A 62 5.13 17.02 -5.22
N LEU A 63 4.61 15.88 -4.74
CA LEU A 63 3.56 15.15 -5.45
C LEU A 63 2.24 15.94 -5.45
N PRO A 64 1.61 16.11 -6.62
CA PRO A 64 0.27 16.66 -6.71
C PRO A 64 -0.76 15.73 -6.04
N GLY A 65 -1.99 16.21 -5.93
CA GLY A 65 -3.09 15.44 -5.35
C GLY A 65 -3.42 14.14 -6.11
N GLU A 66 -3.20 14.13 -7.42
CA GLU A 66 -3.21 12.94 -8.27
C GLU A 66 -1.94 12.90 -9.11
N PHE A 67 -1.22 11.79 -9.06
CA PHE A 67 0.01 11.58 -9.80
C PHE A 67 0.05 10.15 -10.35
N ARG A 68 0.34 10.02 -11.64
CA ARG A 68 0.72 8.76 -12.28
C ARG A 68 2.08 8.95 -12.95
N SER A 69 3.04 8.12 -12.57
CA SER A 69 4.40 8.24 -13.05
C SER A 69 4.56 7.71 -14.48
N PRO A 70 5.36 8.37 -15.35
CA PRO A 70 5.76 7.81 -16.64
C PRO A 70 6.62 6.55 -16.50
N MET A 71 7.10 6.22 -15.30
CA MET A 71 7.82 4.97 -15.05
C MET A 71 6.95 3.73 -15.30
N LEU A 72 5.64 3.82 -15.07
CA LEU A 72 4.70 2.71 -15.33
C LEU A 72 4.71 2.29 -16.81
N ASP A 73 4.89 3.23 -17.72
CA ASP A 73 4.88 2.98 -19.17
C ASP A 73 6.16 2.27 -19.66
N ARG A 74 7.21 2.25 -18.82
CA ARG A 74 8.51 1.62 -19.10
C ARG A 74 9.06 0.87 -17.88
N ILE A 75 8.17 0.20 -17.15
CA ILE A 75 8.44 -0.35 -15.81
C ILE A 75 9.67 -1.26 -15.78
N ASN A 76 9.80 -2.18 -16.76
CA ASN A 76 10.96 -3.08 -16.85
C ASN A 76 12.29 -2.35 -16.98
N SER A 77 12.35 -1.30 -17.83
CA SER A 77 13.58 -0.52 -18.03
C SER A 77 14.00 0.20 -16.76
N TYR A 78 13.05 0.71 -15.99
CA TYR A 78 13.33 1.44 -14.76
C TYR A 78 13.69 0.52 -13.59
N VAL A 79 13.03 -0.63 -13.48
CA VAL A 79 13.38 -1.66 -12.50
C VAL A 79 14.83 -2.11 -12.68
N GLN A 80 15.23 -2.39 -13.93
CA GLN A 80 16.61 -2.75 -14.25
C GLN A 80 17.58 -1.59 -13.99
N LYS A 81 17.27 -0.38 -14.49
CA LYS A 81 18.14 0.80 -14.38
C LYS A 81 18.44 1.17 -12.93
N PHE A 82 17.44 1.10 -12.05
CA PHE A 82 17.55 1.53 -10.66
C PHE A 82 17.76 0.38 -9.67
N GLN A 83 17.93 -0.85 -10.16
CA GLN A 83 18.14 -2.05 -9.34
C GLN A 83 17.04 -2.20 -8.27
N ILE A 84 15.79 -1.97 -8.69
CA ILE A 84 14.62 -2.08 -7.81
C ILE A 84 14.53 -3.52 -7.29
N SER A 85 14.28 -3.64 -5.99
CA SER A 85 14.17 -4.91 -5.27
C SER A 85 12.73 -5.24 -4.87
N LYS A 86 11.87 -4.23 -4.72
CA LYS A 86 10.48 -4.41 -4.33
C LYS A 86 9.54 -3.32 -4.87
N PHE A 87 8.26 -3.68 -4.92
CA PHE A 87 7.13 -2.80 -5.11
C PHE A 87 6.37 -2.67 -3.79
N VAL A 88 5.79 -1.51 -3.53
CA VAL A 88 4.98 -1.27 -2.34
C VAL A 88 3.66 -0.62 -2.73
N VAL A 89 2.56 -1.15 -2.19
CA VAL A 89 1.30 -0.42 -2.05
C VAL A 89 1.17 0.03 -0.60
N GLU A 90 0.78 1.27 -0.39
CA GLU A 90 0.61 1.83 0.95
C GLU A 90 -0.60 2.75 1.02
N MET A 91 -1.28 2.71 2.16
CA MET A 91 -2.28 3.69 2.57
C MET A 91 -1.68 4.62 3.62
N ARG A 92 -1.92 5.92 3.47
CA ARG A 92 -1.57 6.94 4.47
C ARG A 92 -2.80 7.64 5.04
N SER A 93 -2.68 8.07 6.29
CA SER A 93 -3.61 8.96 6.97
C SER A 93 -2.80 10.02 7.69
N ASP A 94 -3.07 11.31 7.43
CA ASP A 94 -2.30 12.44 7.97
C ASP A 94 -0.79 12.29 7.72
N GLY A 95 -0.44 11.81 6.52
CA GLY A 95 0.95 11.59 6.12
C GLY A 95 1.65 10.38 6.75
N ARG A 96 0.97 9.63 7.63
CA ARG A 96 1.52 8.43 8.29
C ARG A 96 1.04 7.16 7.60
N ARG A 97 1.94 6.18 7.45
CA ARG A 97 1.59 4.82 7.00
C ARG A 97 0.57 4.18 7.95
N VAL A 98 -0.55 3.72 7.41
CA VAL A 98 -1.58 3.00 8.18
C VAL A 98 -1.81 1.57 7.70
N ALA A 99 -1.51 1.27 6.44
CA ALA A 99 -1.46 -0.08 5.90
C ALA A 99 -0.47 -0.16 4.75
N ALA A 100 0.21 -1.29 4.59
CA ALA A 100 1.11 -1.51 3.45
C ALA A 100 1.23 -3.00 3.12
N ALA A 101 1.49 -3.28 1.84
CA ALA A 101 1.94 -4.59 1.38
C ALA A 101 3.17 -4.41 0.49
N GLU A 102 4.22 -5.15 0.80
CA GLU A 102 5.46 -5.17 0.04
C GLU A 102 5.52 -6.42 -0.83
N PHE A 103 5.95 -6.26 -2.07
CA PHE A 103 6.07 -7.33 -3.04
C PHE A 103 7.48 -7.35 -3.60
N ARG A 104 8.09 -8.52 -3.72
CA ARG A 104 9.34 -8.66 -4.47
C ARG A 104 9.10 -8.39 -5.95
N VAL A 105 10.16 -8.04 -6.67
CA VAL A 105 10.10 -7.97 -8.13
C VAL A 105 9.81 -9.37 -8.70
N PRO A 106 8.85 -9.51 -9.64
CA PRO A 106 8.58 -10.77 -10.32
C PRO A 106 9.81 -11.33 -11.04
N ASP A 107 9.94 -12.65 -11.08
CA ASP A 107 11.06 -13.33 -11.77
C ASP A 107 10.90 -13.30 -13.31
N ASN A 108 9.71 -12.94 -13.78
CA ASN A 108 9.35 -12.83 -15.19
C ASN A 108 9.21 -11.36 -15.63
N LEU A 109 8.80 -11.15 -16.89
CA LEU A 109 8.53 -9.81 -17.40
C LEU A 109 7.48 -9.11 -16.54
N ILE A 110 7.81 -7.90 -16.07
CA ILE A 110 6.93 -7.12 -15.20
C ILE A 110 5.87 -6.45 -16.08
N THR A 111 4.61 -6.66 -15.74
CA THR A 111 3.49 -5.93 -16.30
C THR A 111 3.00 -4.90 -15.29
N ILE A 112 2.13 -4.00 -15.74
CA ILE A 112 1.54 -2.99 -14.85
C ILE A 112 0.75 -3.62 -13.69
N SER A 113 0.29 -4.87 -13.82
CA SER A 113 -0.57 -5.53 -12.83
C SER A 113 0.02 -6.78 -12.16
N ASN A 114 0.99 -7.48 -12.77
CA ASN A 114 1.41 -8.79 -12.27
C ASN A 114 2.27 -8.75 -11.01
N TRP A 115 2.94 -7.64 -10.71
CA TRP A 115 3.70 -7.46 -9.47
C TRP A 115 2.80 -7.47 -8.23
N PHE A 116 1.51 -7.13 -8.42
CA PHE A 116 0.50 -7.14 -7.37
C PHE A 116 -0.17 -8.52 -7.26
N ALA A 117 0.61 -9.55 -6.93
CA ALA A 117 0.12 -10.91 -6.76
C ALA A 117 0.61 -11.52 -5.46
N SER A 118 -0.17 -12.44 -4.89
CA SER A 118 0.13 -13.08 -3.61
C SER A 118 1.47 -13.81 -3.60
N GLU A 119 1.88 -14.40 -4.72
CA GLU A 119 3.14 -15.13 -4.86
C GLU A 119 4.38 -14.24 -4.74
N TRP A 120 4.23 -12.93 -4.94
CA TRP A 120 5.30 -11.96 -4.78
C TRP A 120 5.28 -11.26 -3.41
N LEU A 121 4.26 -11.50 -2.58
CA LEU A 121 4.10 -10.83 -1.29
C LEU A 121 5.24 -11.18 -0.32
N LEU A 122 5.89 -10.15 0.23
CA LEU A 122 6.98 -10.26 1.20
C LEU A 122 6.52 -9.99 2.63
N SER A 123 5.79 -8.91 2.84
CA SER A 123 5.41 -8.44 4.17
C SER A 123 4.16 -7.57 4.12
N THR A 124 3.49 -7.43 5.26
CA THR A 124 2.30 -6.59 5.41
C THR A 124 2.28 -5.83 6.72
N TYR A 125 1.63 -4.67 6.72
CA TYR A 125 1.44 -3.80 7.89
C TYR A 125 -0.03 -3.38 7.97
N PRO A 126 -0.68 -3.36 9.17
CA PRO A 126 -0.09 -3.42 10.51
C PRO A 126 0.05 -4.82 11.12
N PHE A 127 -0.32 -5.87 10.39
CA PHE A 127 -0.20 -7.25 10.84
C PHE A 127 0.27 -8.14 9.69
N GLU A 128 0.85 -9.28 10.03
CA GLU A 128 1.23 -10.31 9.07
C GLU A 128 -0.01 -11.05 8.56
N MET A 129 -0.12 -11.19 7.24
CA MET A 129 -1.23 -11.92 6.61
C MET A 129 -0.99 -13.44 6.48
N ARG A 130 0.13 -13.95 7.01
CA ARG A 130 0.59 -15.34 6.77
C ARG A 130 -0.44 -16.41 7.13
N ASP A 131 -1.27 -16.16 8.15
CA ASP A 131 -2.30 -17.09 8.61
C ASP A 131 -3.69 -16.82 8.01
N MET A 132 -3.80 -15.83 7.13
CA MET A 132 -5.06 -15.49 6.47
C MET A 132 -5.17 -16.25 5.15
N ASN A 133 -6.32 -16.85 4.90
CA ASN A 133 -6.64 -17.40 3.58
C ASN A 133 -6.94 -16.24 2.63
N ILE A 134 -5.92 -15.63 2.02
CA ILE A 134 -6.09 -14.54 1.06
C ILE A 134 -6.16 -15.11 -0.34
N SER A 135 -7.30 -14.95 -1.01
CA SER A 135 -7.57 -15.54 -2.31
C SER A 135 -7.65 -14.51 -3.44
N ASN A 136 -7.77 -13.22 -3.11
CA ASN A 136 -8.01 -12.17 -4.11
C ASN A 136 -6.96 -11.06 -3.98
N PHE A 137 -6.05 -11.02 -4.96
CA PHE A 137 -5.11 -9.93 -5.21
C PHE A 137 -5.38 -9.36 -6.60
N GLY A 138 -5.53 -8.05 -6.70
CA GLY A 138 -5.59 -7.42 -8.01
C GLY A 138 -5.76 -5.92 -7.95
N ILE A 139 -5.07 -5.23 -8.84
CA ILE A 139 -5.24 -3.77 -9.02
C ILE A 139 -6.64 -3.46 -9.55
N GLU A 140 -7.14 -4.25 -10.50
CA GLU A 140 -8.54 -4.14 -10.96
C GLU A 140 -9.55 -4.60 -9.90
N GLY A 141 -9.10 -5.48 -8.99
CA GLY A 141 -9.85 -6.01 -7.86
C GLY A 141 -11.20 -6.59 -8.25
N LEU A 142 -12.28 -6.03 -7.69
CA LEU A 142 -13.65 -6.49 -7.90
C LEU A 142 -14.44 -5.46 -8.70
N LYS A 143 -14.94 -5.86 -9.87
CA LYS A 143 -15.84 -5.04 -10.71
C LYS A 143 -17.20 -5.75 -10.88
N THR A 144 -18.25 -5.15 -10.33
CA THR A 144 -19.65 -5.59 -10.46
C THR A 144 -20.55 -4.36 -10.65
N THR A 145 -21.82 -4.58 -11.01
CA THR A 145 -22.80 -3.50 -11.18
C THR A 145 -23.01 -2.62 -9.95
N SER A 146 -22.72 -3.14 -8.74
CA SER A 146 -22.94 -2.41 -7.47
C SER A 146 -21.66 -2.22 -6.64
N ARG A 147 -20.52 -2.73 -7.09
CA ARG A 147 -19.25 -2.64 -6.36
C ARG A 147 -18.11 -2.54 -7.37
N THR A 148 -17.32 -1.48 -7.25
CA THR A 148 -16.04 -1.32 -7.93
C THR A 148 -15.01 -1.12 -6.86
N ARG A 149 -14.03 -2.02 -6.76
CA ARG A 149 -12.95 -1.95 -5.78
C ARG A 149 -11.62 -2.24 -6.47
N SER A 150 -10.69 -1.30 -6.43
CA SER A 150 -9.33 -1.44 -6.96
C SER A 150 -8.31 -1.64 -5.85
N PHE A 151 -7.06 -2.00 -6.21
CA PHE A 151 -5.95 -2.28 -5.29
C PHE A 151 -6.37 -3.22 -4.14
N TYR A 152 -6.91 -4.36 -4.52
CA TYR A 152 -7.71 -5.20 -3.65
C TYR A 152 -6.89 -6.35 -3.09
N ILE A 153 -6.71 -6.40 -1.77
CA ILE A 153 -6.10 -7.52 -1.05
C ILE A 153 -7.13 -8.07 -0.06
N HIS A 154 -7.76 -9.18 -0.43
CA HIS A 154 -8.95 -9.69 0.23
C HIS A 154 -8.98 -11.22 0.32
N GLY A 155 -9.54 -11.73 1.41
CA GLY A 155 -9.87 -13.16 1.55
C GLY A 155 -10.96 -13.63 0.58
N PRO A 156 -11.44 -14.86 0.74
CA PRO A 156 -12.71 -15.30 0.17
C PRO A 156 -13.84 -14.35 0.56
N HIS A 157 -14.75 -14.09 -0.37
CA HIS A 157 -15.91 -13.25 -0.11
C HIS A 157 -16.89 -13.96 0.83
N GLY A 158 -17.04 -13.41 2.04
CA GLY A 158 -17.89 -13.96 3.09
C GLY A 158 -19.21 -13.21 3.28
N LEU A 159 -19.59 -12.38 2.30
CA LEU A 159 -20.54 -11.27 2.44
C LEU A 159 -19.98 -10.14 3.32
N CYS A 160 -20.59 -8.95 3.24
CA CYS A 160 -20.06 -7.74 3.89
C CYS A 160 -19.69 -7.90 5.37
N VAL A 161 -20.40 -8.74 6.13
CA VAL A 161 -20.15 -8.94 7.57
C VAL A 161 -18.90 -9.79 7.87
N ASN A 162 -18.54 -10.70 6.96
CA ASN A 162 -17.40 -11.58 7.10
C ASN A 162 -16.26 -11.26 6.14
N ASP A 163 -16.43 -10.30 5.23
CA ASP A 163 -15.36 -9.81 4.36
C ASP A 163 -14.15 -9.38 5.20
N TYR A 164 -12.96 -9.87 4.82
CA TYR A 164 -11.69 -9.62 5.50
C TYR A 164 -10.55 -9.51 4.48
N GLY A 165 -9.42 -8.96 4.91
CA GLY A 165 -8.27 -8.73 4.06
C GLY A 165 -7.37 -7.66 4.65
N LEU A 166 -6.57 -7.03 3.81
CA LEU A 166 -5.67 -5.96 4.23
C LEU A 166 -6.19 -4.59 3.84
N LEU A 167 -6.44 -4.38 2.54
CA LEU A 167 -6.75 -3.05 2.01
C LEU A 167 -7.51 -3.12 0.70
N GLY A 168 -8.13 -2.00 0.36
CA GLY A 168 -8.74 -1.77 -0.95
C GLY A 168 -9.20 -0.34 -1.13
N VAL A 169 -9.54 -0.02 -2.37
CA VAL A 169 -10.06 1.29 -2.77
C VAL A 169 -11.47 1.08 -3.29
N ALA A 170 -12.50 1.48 -2.56
CA ALA A 170 -13.86 1.41 -3.08
C ALA A 170 -14.16 2.66 -3.91
N GLU A 171 -14.60 2.43 -5.14
CA GLU A 171 -14.76 3.44 -6.19
C GLU A 171 -16.23 3.67 -6.56
N SER A 172 -17.12 2.73 -6.22
CA SER A 172 -18.54 2.81 -6.56
C SER A 172 -19.38 3.41 -5.43
N PRO A 173 -20.21 4.44 -5.70
CA PRO A 173 -21.17 4.96 -4.73
C PRO A 173 -22.31 4.00 -4.39
N LEU A 174 -22.44 2.91 -5.13
CA LEU A 174 -23.49 1.90 -4.95
C LEU A 174 -23.08 0.76 -4.02
N ASP A 175 -21.87 0.80 -3.43
CA ASP A 175 -21.40 -0.26 -2.55
C ASP A 175 -22.30 -0.39 -1.31
N LYS A 176 -22.89 -1.57 -1.15
CA LYS A 176 -23.88 -1.86 -0.10
C LYS A 176 -23.25 -2.21 1.24
N CYS A 177 -21.95 -2.47 1.30
CA CYS A 177 -21.31 -2.82 2.56
C CYS A 177 -21.22 -1.59 3.48
N SER A 178 -21.79 -1.68 4.69
CA SER A 178 -21.86 -0.56 5.63
C SER A 178 -20.48 -0.02 6.01
N TRP A 179 -19.48 -0.90 6.13
CA TRP A 179 -18.09 -0.51 6.35
C TRP A 179 -17.44 0.23 5.17
N VAL A 180 -17.91 0.06 3.93
CA VAL A 180 -17.52 0.97 2.83
C VAL A 180 -18.27 2.29 2.96
N ARG A 181 -19.60 2.20 3.17
CA ARG A 181 -20.51 3.36 3.25
C ARG A 181 -20.10 4.39 4.31
N ARG A 182 -19.55 3.95 5.44
CA ARG A 182 -19.02 4.81 6.51
C ARG A 182 -17.82 5.66 6.07
N GLY A 183 -17.06 5.22 5.05
CA GLY A 183 -15.86 5.93 4.58
C GLY A 183 -16.11 6.95 3.47
N PHE A 184 -17.36 7.11 3.01
CA PHE A 184 -17.70 8.03 1.92
C PHE A 184 -17.35 9.50 2.23
N PRO A 185 -17.15 10.36 1.21
CA PRO A 185 -17.34 10.10 -0.23
C PRO A 185 -16.30 9.16 -0.88
N SER A 186 -16.63 8.62 -2.07
CA SER A 186 -15.73 7.83 -2.92
C SER A 186 -14.69 8.74 -3.62
N PRO A 187 -13.44 8.29 -3.88
CA PRO A 187 -12.90 6.97 -3.53
C PRO A 187 -12.73 6.81 -2.02
N VAL A 188 -13.06 5.61 -1.51
CA VAL A 188 -12.86 5.24 -0.11
C VAL A 188 -11.63 4.35 -0.02
N PHE A 189 -10.54 4.90 0.54
CA PHE A 189 -9.35 4.13 0.89
C PHE A 189 -9.58 3.46 2.24
N TYR A 190 -9.78 2.15 2.23
CA TYR A 190 -10.04 1.39 3.44
C TYR A 190 -8.95 0.34 3.68
N TYR A 191 -8.74 0.02 4.95
CA TYR A 191 -7.79 -1.00 5.37
C TYR A 191 -8.26 -1.67 6.67
N ALA A 192 -7.71 -2.84 6.99
CA ALA A 192 -7.90 -3.50 8.27
C ALA A 192 -6.85 -3.02 9.28
N LYS A 193 -7.29 -2.55 10.45
CA LYS A 193 -6.40 -2.09 11.52
C LYS A 193 -5.74 -3.23 12.31
N TRP A 194 -6.31 -4.44 12.24
CA TRP A 194 -5.81 -5.68 12.83
C TRP A 194 -6.40 -6.86 12.05
N ASN A 195 -5.86 -8.07 12.27
CA ASN A 195 -6.34 -9.30 11.63
C ASN A 195 -7.78 -9.59 12.09
N GLY A 196 -8.76 -9.31 11.23
CA GLY A 196 -10.18 -9.43 11.51
C GLY A 196 -11.05 -8.98 10.33
N THR A 197 -12.37 -9.07 10.49
CA THR A 197 -13.32 -8.64 9.44
C THR A 197 -13.33 -7.12 9.27
N PHE A 198 -13.54 -6.62 8.06
CA PHE A 198 -13.64 -5.17 7.83
C PHE A 198 -14.78 -4.54 8.63
N GLN A 199 -15.86 -5.28 8.89
CA GLN A 199 -16.95 -4.79 9.74
C GLN A 199 -16.45 -4.31 11.11
N SER A 200 -15.50 -5.05 11.71
CA SER A 200 -14.94 -4.78 13.04
C SER A 200 -13.63 -3.97 13.00
N SER A 201 -12.80 -4.15 11.98
CA SER A 201 -11.43 -3.65 11.95
C SER A 201 -11.18 -2.50 10.98
N VAL A 202 -12.19 -2.06 10.19
CA VAL A 202 -11.95 -1.05 9.15
C VAL A 202 -11.39 0.26 9.72
N GLY A 203 -10.32 0.73 9.10
CA GLY A 203 -9.83 2.10 9.14
C GLY A 203 -9.95 2.74 7.76
N TYR A 204 -9.82 4.07 7.73
CA TYR A 204 -9.86 4.85 6.49
C TYR A 204 -8.61 5.70 6.36
N ALA A 205 -8.13 5.82 5.12
CA ALA A 205 -6.96 6.57 4.74
C ALA A 205 -7.34 7.78 3.87
N ASP A 206 -6.42 8.73 3.75
CA ASP A 206 -6.57 9.92 2.91
C ASP A 206 -5.71 9.87 1.63
N GLN A 207 -4.79 8.91 1.53
CA GLN A 207 -3.90 8.77 0.39
C GLN A 207 -3.57 7.30 0.09
N LEU A 208 -3.63 6.93 -1.20
CA LEU A 208 -3.04 5.72 -1.76
C LEU A 208 -1.69 6.06 -2.39
N LEU A 209 -0.69 5.23 -2.13
CA LEU A 209 0.63 5.29 -2.76
C LEU A 209 1.01 3.94 -3.36
N VAL A 210 1.62 3.99 -4.54
CA VAL A 210 2.31 2.86 -5.17
C VAL A 210 3.69 3.32 -5.57
N TYR A 211 4.74 2.56 -5.23
CA TYR A 211 6.12 2.98 -5.48
C TYR A 211 7.10 1.81 -5.51
N MET A 212 8.35 2.08 -5.89
CA MET A 212 9.43 1.09 -6.04
C MET A 212 10.62 1.38 -5.12
N GLU A 213 11.23 0.34 -4.55
CA GLU A 213 12.41 0.45 -3.68
C GLU A 213 13.52 -0.55 -4.02
#